data_AF-A0A1J0VQC4-F1
#
_entry.id   AF-A0A1J0VQC4-F1
#
_cell.length_a   1.000
_cell.length_b   1.000
_cell.length_c   1.000
_cell.angle_alpha   90.00
_cell.angle_beta   90.00
_cell.angle_gamma   90.00
#
_symmetry.space_group_name_H-M   'P 1'
#
loop_
_entity.id
_entity.type
_entity.pdbx_description
1 polymer ?
#
loop_
_entity_poly.entity_id
_entity_poly.type
_entity_poly.pdbx_seq_one_letter_code
_entity_poly.pdbx_strand_id
1 'polypeptide(L)'
;MIVEHALLPVRPGLADAFEAAFAEAYPIIAAMPGFGGLSLSRCLERPDSYLLLVRWERLSDHTAGFRDAPEYQRWRALLHHFYEPFPVVEHFAPVLGDDVFPASAEVAPSAPADK
;
A
#
# COMPACT_ATOMS: atom_id res chain seq x y z
N MET A 1 -15.56 8.69 -2.88
CA MET A 1 -14.36 7.84 -2.97
C MET A 1 -13.25 8.61 -3.68
N ILE A 2 -12.03 8.48 -3.18
CA ILE A 2 -10.81 9.06 -3.75
C ILE A 2 -9.72 7.98 -3.85
N VAL A 3 -8.67 8.26 -4.60
CA VAL A 3 -7.48 7.42 -4.70
C VAL A 3 -6.31 8.14 -4.06
N GLU A 4 -5.68 7.52 -3.06
CA GLU A 4 -4.35 7.86 -2.58
C GLU A 4 -3.31 7.22 -3.50
N HIS A 5 -2.26 7.98 -3.80
CA HIS A 5 -1.10 7.56 -4.57
C HIS A 5 0.19 7.85 -3.81
N ALA A 6 1.10 6.89 -3.81
CA ALA A 6 2.49 7.09 -3.42
C ALA A 6 3.43 6.22 -4.26
N LEU A 7 4.53 6.82 -4.74
CA LEU A 7 5.69 6.08 -5.19
C LEU A 7 6.60 5.84 -3.99
N LEU A 8 6.85 4.57 -3.68
CA LEU A 8 7.67 4.16 -2.54
C LEU A 8 9.07 3.80 -3.03
N PRO A 9 10.09 4.66 -2.80
CA PRO A 9 11.47 4.34 -3.13
C PRO A 9 12.07 3.51 -2.00
N VAL A 10 12.05 2.18 -2.16
CA VAL A 10 12.64 1.24 -1.20
C VAL A 10 14.16 1.27 -1.33
N ARG A 11 14.87 1.18 -0.21
CA ARG A 11 16.34 1.12 -0.21
C ARG A 11 16.84 -0.12 -0.97
N PRO A 12 17.90 0.00 -1.79
CA PRO A 12 18.42 -1.11 -2.56
C PRO A 12 18.72 -2.35 -1.72
N GLY A 13 18.26 -3.51 -2.19
CA GLY A 13 18.47 -4.80 -1.52
C GLY A 13 17.52 -5.08 -0.36
N LEU A 14 16.56 -4.20 -0.06
CA LEU A 14 15.55 -4.43 0.98
C LEU A 14 14.16 -4.80 0.44
N ALA A 15 14.02 -5.01 -0.87
CA ALA A 15 12.75 -5.29 -1.54
C ALA A 15 11.97 -6.46 -0.89
N ASP A 16 12.59 -7.64 -0.75
CA ASP A 16 11.90 -8.82 -0.20
C ASP A 16 11.46 -8.61 1.26
N ALA A 17 12.31 -7.95 2.06
CA ALA A 17 11.99 -7.62 3.45
C ALA A 17 10.86 -6.58 3.53
N PHE A 18 10.83 -5.61 2.61
CA PHE A 18 9.75 -4.64 2.49
C PHE A 18 8.44 -5.33 2.11
N GLU A 19 8.43 -6.22 1.11
CA GLU A 19 7.24 -6.95 0.70
C GLU A 19 6.66 -7.78 1.86
N ALA A 20 7.53 -8.47 2.63
CA ALA A 20 7.12 -9.21 3.84
C ALA A 20 6.57 -8.31 4.95
N ALA A 21 7.24 -7.18 5.23
CA ALA A 21 6.78 -6.21 6.22
C ALA A 21 5.45 -5.55 5.80
N PHE A 22 5.26 -5.34 4.49
CA PHE A 22 4.02 -4.79 3.95
C PHE A 22 2.86 -5.77 4.12
N ALA A 23 3.08 -7.07 3.95
CA ALA A 23 2.08 -8.09 4.24
C ALA A 23 1.65 -8.07 5.72
N GLU A 24 2.58 -7.81 6.66
CA GLU A 24 2.25 -7.62 8.07
C GLU A 24 1.50 -6.29 8.32
N ALA A 25 1.85 -5.22 7.61
CA ALA A 25 1.23 -3.92 7.77
C ALA A 25 -0.17 -3.82 7.14
N TYR A 26 -0.46 -4.62 6.11
CA TYR A 26 -1.72 -4.56 5.35
C TYR A 26 -2.99 -4.64 6.23
N PRO A 27 -3.13 -5.57 7.19
CA PRO A 27 -4.32 -5.63 8.05
C PRO A 27 -4.56 -4.36 8.87
N ILE A 28 -3.52 -3.56 9.14
CA ILE A 28 -3.62 -2.32 9.92
C ILE A 28 -4.41 -1.28 9.12
N ILE A 29 -3.97 -0.99 7.89
CA ILE A 29 -4.65 -0.01 7.03
C ILE A 29 -6.01 -0.52 6.56
N ALA A 30 -6.14 -1.82 6.32
CA ALA A 30 -7.38 -2.44 5.86
C ALA A 30 -8.51 -2.40 6.91
N ALA A 31 -8.17 -2.28 8.20
CA ALA A 31 -9.15 -2.16 9.28
C ALA A 31 -9.66 -0.72 9.50
N MET A 32 -9.06 0.28 8.83
CA MET A 32 -9.41 1.68 9.05
C MET A 32 -10.79 2.02 8.48
N PRO A 33 -11.60 2.84 9.17
CA PRO A 33 -12.86 3.35 8.61
C PRO A 33 -12.65 4.05 7.26
N GLY A 34 -13.54 3.78 6.31
CA GLY A 34 -13.47 4.36 4.96
C GLY A 34 -12.44 3.71 4.03
N PHE A 35 -11.71 2.67 4.46
CA PHE A 35 -10.83 1.89 3.59
C PHE A 35 -11.63 1.16 2.50
N GLY A 36 -11.27 1.38 1.24
CA GLY A 36 -11.93 0.79 0.07
C GLY A 36 -11.08 -0.22 -0.69
N GLY A 37 -9.83 -0.45 -0.29
CA GLY A 37 -8.91 -1.38 -0.96
C GLY A 37 -7.53 -0.80 -1.18
N LEU A 38 -6.56 -1.68 -1.46
CA LEU A 38 -5.15 -1.33 -1.65
C LEU A 38 -4.52 -2.23 -2.72
N SER A 39 -3.67 -1.64 -3.57
CA SER A 39 -2.83 -2.34 -4.53
C SER A 39 -1.41 -1.86 -4.39
N LEU A 40 -0.47 -2.80 -4.34
CA LEU A 40 0.96 -2.53 -4.29
C LEU A 40 1.60 -3.24 -5.48
N SER A 41 2.28 -2.48 -6.34
CA SER A 41 2.90 -3.01 -7.56
C SER A 41 4.38 -2.62 -7.60
N ARG A 42 5.25 -3.58 -7.90
CA ARG A 42 6.68 -3.31 -8.12
C ARG A 42 6.91 -2.77 -9.53
N CYS A 43 7.72 -1.72 -9.66
CA CYS A 43 8.11 -1.18 -10.96
C CYS A 43 9.06 -2.13 -11.68
N LEU A 44 8.83 -2.35 -12.98
CA LEU A 44 9.64 -3.26 -13.80
C LEU A 44 10.96 -2.63 -14.22
N GLU A 45 10.97 -1.32 -14.46
CA GLU A 45 12.14 -0.56 -14.88
C GLU A 45 13.05 -0.16 -13.71
N ARG A 46 12.49 -0.11 -12.49
CA ARG A 46 13.18 0.25 -11.24
C ARG A 46 12.75 -0.70 -10.12
N PRO A 47 13.44 -1.83 -9.93
CA PRO A 47 13.01 -2.89 -9.00
C PRO A 47 12.85 -2.44 -7.54
N ASP A 48 13.56 -1.38 -7.14
CA ASP A 48 13.50 -0.78 -5.81
C ASP A 48 12.36 0.25 -5.65
N SER A 49 11.48 0.41 -6.64
CA SER A 49 10.38 1.37 -6.62
C SER A 49 9.03 0.65 -6.67
N TYR A 50 8.11 1.04 -5.81
CA TYR A 50 6.75 0.49 -5.78
C TYR A 50 5.72 1.59 -6.01
N LEU A 51 4.62 1.24 -6.67
CA LEU A 51 3.40 2.03 -6.77
C LEU A 51 2.43 1.53 -5.71
N LEU A 52 2.11 2.38 -4.73
CA LEU A 52 1.05 2.17 -3.77
C LEU A 52 -0.18 2.98 -4.18
N LEU A 53 -1.32 2.30 -4.31
CA LEU A 53 -2.62 2.93 -4.48
C LEU A 53 -3.56 2.44 -3.36
N VAL A 54 -4.27 3.38 -2.73
CA VAL A 54 -5.27 3.07 -1.69
C VAL A 54 -6.57 3.80 -2.00
N ARG A 55 -7.71 3.12 -1.87
CA ARG A 55 -9.03 3.75 -1.94
C ARG A 55 -9.48 4.17 -0.56
N TRP A 56 -9.98 5.39 -0.50
CA TRP A 56 -10.65 5.92 0.66
C TRP A 56 -12.02 6.46 0.29
N GLU A 57 -12.97 6.37 1.21
CA GLU A 57 -14.28 6.99 1.02
C GLU A 57 -14.15 8.52 0.91
N ARG A 58 -13.38 9.13 1.83
CA ARG A 58 -13.09 10.57 1.90
C ARG A 58 -11.61 10.84 2.16
N LEU A 59 -11.15 12.04 1.80
CA LEU A 59 -9.79 12.52 2.11
C LEU A 59 -9.48 12.47 3.61
N SER A 60 -10.44 12.84 4.44
CA SER A 60 -10.30 12.85 5.90
C SER A 60 -10.10 11.45 6.49
N ASP A 61 -10.57 10.40 5.84
CA ASP A 61 -10.43 9.02 6.34
C ASP A 61 -8.96 8.59 6.29
N HIS A 62 -8.23 8.98 5.26
CA HIS A 62 -6.78 8.85 5.22
C HIS A 62 -6.08 9.85 6.14
N THR A 63 -6.34 11.16 6.00
CA THR A 63 -5.50 12.18 6.64
C THR A 63 -5.72 12.23 8.16
N ALA A 64 -6.82 12.80 8.64
CA ALA A 64 -7.09 12.85 10.08
C ALA A 64 -7.45 11.46 10.65
N GLY A 65 -8.12 10.62 9.86
CA GLY A 65 -8.61 9.31 10.28
C GLY A 65 -7.47 8.33 10.52
N PHE A 66 -6.66 8.05 9.50
CA PHE A 66 -5.55 7.10 9.62
C PHE A 66 -4.27 7.73 10.17
N ARG A 67 -3.82 8.89 9.65
CA ARG A 67 -2.48 9.43 10.01
C ARG A 67 -2.38 9.90 11.46
N ASP A 68 -3.49 10.22 12.11
CA ASP A 68 -3.50 10.62 13.53
C ASP A 68 -3.87 9.45 14.47
N ALA A 69 -4.23 8.29 13.91
CA ALA A 69 -4.63 7.13 14.71
C ALA A 69 -3.42 6.40 15.35
N PRO A 70 -3.62 5.73 16.50
CA PRO A 70 -2.59 4.88 17.11
C PRO A 70 -2.03 3.82 16.16
N GLU A 71 -2.88 3.24 15.32
CA GLU A 71 -2.57 2.24 14.29
C GLU A 71 -1.46 2.71 13.35
N TYR A 72 -1.45 4.00 13.01
CA TYR A 72 -0.43 4.56 12.13
C TYR A 72 0.97 4.50 12.75
N GLN A 73 1.12 4.55 14.08
CA GLN A 73 2.46 4.38 14.67
C GLN A 73 3.04 2.99 14.39
N ARG A 74 2.21 1.94 14.41
CA ARG A 74 2.64 0.58 14.04
C ARG A 74 2.95 0.49 12.55
N TRP A 75 2.10 1.07 11.70
CA TRP A 75 2.37 1.16 10.25
C TRP A 75 3.72 1.81 9.96
N ARG A 76 4.01 2.95 10.59
CA ARG A 76 5.28 3.67 10.43
C ARG A 76 6.46 2.84 10.87
N ALA A 77 6.37 2.20 12.04
CA ALA A 77 7.46 1.39 12.58
C ALA A 77 7.82 0.23 11.63
N LEU A 78 6.80 -0.41 11.05
CA LEU A 78 6.99 -1.49 10.08
C LEU A 78 7.59 -1.00 8.76
N LEU A 79 7.20 0.17 8.26
CA LEU A 79 7.46 0.51 6.86
C LEU A 79 8.41 1.69 6.60
N HIS A 80 8.44 2.71 7.46
CA HIS A 80 9.12 3.97 7.13
C HIS A 80 10.63 3.84 6.93
N HIS A 81 11.26 2.86 7.59
CA HIS A 81 12.71 2.65 7.52
C HIS A 81 13.17 2.07 6.17
N PHE A 82 12.25 1.57 5.35
CA PHE A 82 12.56 1.09 4.00
C PHE A 82 12.75 2.22 3.00
N TYR A 83 12.26 3.44 3.28
CA TYR A 83 12.18 4.49 2.26
C TYR A 83 13.42 5.39 2.23
N GLU A 84 13.90 5.70 1.03
CA GLU A 84 14.91 6.72 0.79
C GLU A 84 14.82 7.25 -0.65
N PRO A 85 14.40 8.52 -0.88
CA PRO A 85 13.90 9.49 0.09
C PRO A 85 12.52 9.13 0.67
N PHE A 86 12.00 9.92 1.61
CA PHE A 86 10.63 9.71 2.10
C PHE A 86 9.60 9.97 0.97
N PRO A 87 8.59 9.11 0.77
CA PRO A 87 7.65 9.22 -0.33
C PRO A 87 6.74 10.46 -0.20
N VAL A 88 6.37 11.02 -1.35
CA VAL A 88 5.30 12.01 -1.45
C VAL A 88 3.97 11.26 -1.60
N VAL A 89 2.97 11.69 -0.83
CA VAL A 89 1.62 11.10 -0.83
C VAL A 89 0.64 12.15 -1.34
N GLU A 90 -0.18 11.76 -2.33
CA GLU A 90 -1.16 12.63 -2.98
C GLU A 90 -2.51 11.93 -3.13
N HIS A 91 -3.57 12.71 -3.39
CA HIS A 91 -4.94 12.22 -3.46
C HIS A 91 -5.65 12.75 -4.70
N PHE A 92 -6.41 11.89 -5.36
CA PHE A 92 -7.07 12.19 -6.63
C PHE A 92 -8.53 11.78 -6.59
N ALA A 93 -9.39 12.62 -7.16
CA ALA A 93 -10.78 12.26 -7.44
C ALA A 93 -10.85 11.55 -8.81
N PRO A 94 -11.58 10.44 -8.94
CA PRO A 94 -11.80 9.81 -10.24
C PRO A 94 -12.58 10.75 -11.16
N VAL A 95 -12.16 10.83 -12.42
CA VAL A 95 -12.84 11.62 -13.48
C VAL A 95 -13.44 10.69 -14.55
N LEU A 96 -12.82 9.53 -14.80
CA LEU A 96 -13.27 8.53 -15.76
C LEU A 96 -12.79 7.13 -15.31
N GLY A 97 -13.73 6.18 -15.19
CA GLY A 97 -13.48 4.81 -14.74
C GLY A 97 -13.28 4.70 -13.22
N ASP A 98 -14.01 3.79 -12.57
CA ASP A 98 -13.91 3.56 -11.11
C ASP A 98 -12.97 2.39 -10.73
N ASP A 99 -12.52 1.62 -11.72
CA ASP A 99 -11.71 0.40 -11.54
C ASP A 99 -10.21 0.69 -11.67
N VAL A 100 -9.65 1.36 -10.67
CA VAL A 100 -8.18 1.48 -10.54
C VAL A 100 -7.56 0.19 -9.94
N PHE A 101 -8.40 -0.69 -9.39
CA PHE A 101 -7.97 -1.93 -8.76
C PHE A 101 -8.31 -3.08 -9.71
N PRO A 102 -7.35 -3.94 -10.09
CA PRO A 102 -7.72 -5.20 -10.70
C PRO A 102 -8.62 -5.97 -9.72
N ALA A 103 -9.63 -6.67 -10.23
CA ALA A 103 -10.34 -7.67 -9.45
C ALA A 103 -9.29 -8.57 -8.79
N SER A 104 -9.37 -8.78 -7.47
CA SER A 104 -8.44 -9.61 -6.72
C SER A 104 -8.18 -10.89 -7.50
N ALA A 105 -6.96 -11.08 -8.01
CA ALA A 105 -6.57 -12.37 -8.50
C ALA A 105 -6.69 -13.31 -7.30
N GLU A 106 -7.54 -14.34 -7.41
CA GLU A 106 -7.52 -15.46 -6.48
C GLU A 106 -6.06 -15.89 -6.33
N VAL A 107 -5.49 -15.69 -5.14
CA VAL A 107 -4.19 -16.26 -4.81
C VAL A 107 -4.42 -17.76 -4.75
N ALA A 108 -4.21 -18.45 -5.87
CA ALA A 108 -4.26 -19.90 -5.91
C ALA A 108 -3.29 -20.44 -4.85
N PRO A 109 -3.72 -21.37 -3.99
CA PRO A 109 -2.83 -21.95 -2.99
C PRO A 109 -1.64 -22.60 -3.71
N SER A 110 -0.44 -22.19 -3.30
CA SER A 110 0.81 -22.88 -3.65
C SER A 110 0.64 -24.37 -3.41
N ALA A 111 0.65 -25.17 -4.49
CA ALA A 111 0.69 -26.62 -4.38
C ALA A 111 1.89 -27.02 -3.48
N PRO A 112 1.74 -28.02 -2.61
CA PRO A 112 2.87 -28.49 -1.82
C PRO A 112 3.91 -29.08 -2.77
N ALA A 113 5.17 -28.76 -2.54
CA ALA A 113 6.27 -29.39 -3.25
C ALA A 113 6.26 -30.90 -2.93
N ASP A 114 5.98 -31.71 -3.94
CA ASP A 114 6.10 -33.16 -3.85
C ASP A 114 7.57 -33.52 -3.52
N LYS A 115 7.71 -34.43 -2.56
CA LYS A 115 8.98 -35.01 -2.11
C LYS A 115 9.14 -36.41 -2.68
#